data_AF-A0A2U2PLD8-F1
#
_entry.id   AF-A0A2U2PLD8-F1
#
_cell.length_a   1.000
_cell.length_b   1.000
_cell.length_c   1.000
_cell.angle_alpha   90.00
_cell.angle_beta   90.00
_cell.angle_gamma   90.00
#
_symmetry.space_group_name_H-M   'P 1'
#
loop_
_entity.id
_entity.type
_entity.pdbx_description
1 polymer ?
#
loop_
_entity_poly.entity_id
_entity_poly.type
_entity_poly.pdbx_seq_one_letter_code
_entity_poly.pdbx_strand_id
1 'polypeptide(L)'
;MRRLRIILAVVTLLTGLNCSKSDEAKKAEPPVPDPPATEETSLRKALPFPFGAAVNINLLKTRVAYRDLVVREYNSLTPENAMKASVIHPQQNTYNWADADYLVDFAKQNNKRVHGHTLIWYKSLPSWITEFQGDAAAWDNLFKTHIQTIVTHFKGKVASWDVVNEAIADDGTLRPCIWLEKIGPDYIAKAFQYAHEADPDALLFYNDYGHEYGPTKRGAILDLINDLKNRHIPVHGIGLQMHTRYNMADNNLANAINTVAQTGLKIHIAELDIAINPDNLQALTFSPALAEQQSQKYKFIVKTYNALPANQKFGITTWNVGDADSWIPGTYNRPDWPLPFDGDYKKKPAYQGILDGVK
;
A
#
# COMPACT_ATOMS: atom_id res chain seq x y z
N MET A 1 -60.57 36.62 -48.81
CA MET A 1 -60.89 36.45 -50.24
C MET A 1 -59.64 36.70 -51.07
N ARG A 2 -59.36 35.82 -52.06
CA ARG A 2 -58.34 35.90 -53.15
C ARG A 2 -56.86 35.85 -52.68
N ARG A 3 -56.10 34.75 -52.79
CA ARG A 3 -55.56 34.04 -54.00
C ARG A 3 -54.99 35.02 -55.04
N LEU A 4 -53.69 35.00 -55.36
CA LEU A 4 -53.06 34.20 -56.43
C LEU A 4 -51.56 34.56 -56.59
N ARG A 5 -50.77 33.58 -57.04
CA ARG A 5 -49.36 33.62 -57.48
C ARG A 5 -49.19 34.23 -58.88
N ILE A 6 -47.94 34.54 -59.29
CA ILE A 6 -47.28 34.47 -60.64
C ILE A 6 -46.12 35.51 -60.63
N ILE A 7 -44.81 35.18 -60.66
CA ILE A 7 -43.91 34.54 -61.66
C ILE A 7 -43.23 35.55 -62.63
N LEU A 8 -41.87 35.48 -62.67
CA LEU A 8 -40.88 35.87 -63.72
C LEU A 8 -40.78 37.37 -64.11
N ALA A 9 -39.68 37.95 -64.61
CA ALA A 9 -38.34 37.52 -65.04
C ALA A 9 -37.44 38.78 -65.19
N VAL A 10 -36.13 38.60 -64.95
CA VAL A 10 -34.95 39.10 -65.70
C VAL A 10 -34.88 40.58 -66.13
N VAL A 11 -33.78 41.27 -65.77
CA VAL A 11 -32.80 41.87 -66.71
C VAL A 11 -31.50 42.16 -65.95
N THR A 12 -30.44 41.54 -66.44
CA THR A 12 -29.03 41.73 -66.14
C THR A 12 -28.54 43.05 -66.73
N LEU A 13 -27.81 43.87 -65.96
CA LEU A 13 -26.90 44.85 -66.52
C LEU A 13 -25.55 44.75 -65.79
N LEU A 14 -24.58 44.13 -66.48
CA LEU A 14 -23.17 44.20 -66.14
C LEU A 14 -22.62 45.54 -66.61
N THR A 15 -22.05 46.32 -65.70
CA THR A 15 -20.98 47.26 -66.04
C THR A 15 -19.84 47.02 -65.08
N GLY A 16 -18.76 46.46 -65.63
CA GLY A 16 -17.52 46.22 -64.90
C GLY A 16 -16.82 47.54 -64.57
N LEU A 17 -16.27 47.59 -63.36
CA LEU A 17 -15.17 48.46 -63.01
C LEU A 17 -14.25 47.64 -62.09
N ASN A 18 -13.17 47.18 -62.70
CA ASN A 18 -12.06 46.52 -62.06
C ASN A 18 -11.20 47.64 -61.42
N CYS A 19 -11.09 47.66 -60.10
CA CYS A 19 -10.04 48.42 -59.42
C CYS A 19 -9.63 47.68 -58.14
N SER A 20 -8.35 47.32 -58.11
CA SER A 20 -7.62 46.54 -57.12
C SER A 20 -7.87 46.99 -55.68
N LYS A 21 -8.33 46.08 -54.82
CA LYS A 21 -8.31 46.25 -53.37
C LYS A 21 -6.95 45.84 -52.82
N SER A 22 -6.44 46.73 -51.98
CA SER A 22 -5.26 46.62 -51.12
C SER A 22 -5.21 45.34 -50.29
N ASP A 23 -4.02 44.78 -50.17
CA ASP A 23 -3.66 43.71 -49.23
C ASP A 23 -3.84 44.18 -47.78
N GLU A 24 -4.93 43.75 -47.14
CA GLU A 24 -5.02 43.71 -45.68
C GLU A 24 -4.32 42.43 -45.19
N ALA A 25 -3.17 42.60 -44.56
CA ALA A 25 -2.46 41.55 -43.84
C ALA A 25 -3.40 40.94 -42.78
N LYS A 26 -3.76 39.66 -42.96
CA LYS A 26 -4.43 38.86 -41.94
C LYS A 26 -3.56 38.85 -40.68
N LYS A 27 -4.02 39.56 -39.64
CA LYS A 27 -3.49 39.42 -38.29
C LYS A 27 -3.72 37.97 -37.85
N ALA A 28 -2.64 37.20 -37.73
CA ALA A 28 -2.71 35.84 -37.21
C ALA A 28 -3.32 35.88 -35.80
N GLU A 29 -4.36 35.09 -35.56
CA GLU A 29 -4.84 34.84 -34.21
C GLU A 29 -3.68 34.27 -33.37
N PRO A 30 -3.52 34.71 -32.10
CA PRO A 30 -2.55 34.09 -31.21
C PRO A 30 -2.86 32.60 -31.12
N PRO A 31 -1.84 31.71 -31.10
CA PRO A 31 -2.07 30.29 -30.95
C PRO A 31 -2.91 30.05 -29.69
N VAL A 32 -4.03 29.36 -29.87
CA VAL A 32 -4.80 28.82 -28.75
C VAL A 32 -3.80 27.99 -27.94
N PRO A 33 -3.60 28.29 -26.65
CA PRO A 33 -2.70 27.48 -25.84
C PRO A 33 -3.16 26.04 -25.92
N ASP A 34 -2.22 25.13 -26.17
CA ASP A 34 -2.49 23.69 -26.12
C ASP A 34 -3.25 23.38 -24.82
N PRO A 35 -4.26 22.49 -24.87
CA PRO A 35 -4.87 22.01 -23.64
C PRO A 35 -3.77 21.57 -22.68
N PRO A 36 -3.86 21.92 -21.38
CA PRO A 36 -2.81 21.61 -20.43
C PRO A 36 -2.46 20.12 -20.50
N ALA A 37 -1.15 19.84 -20.42
CA ALA A 37 -0.54 18.53 -20.44
C ALA A 37 -1.46 17.48 -19.81
N THR A 38 -1.67 16.38 -20.54
CA THR A 38 -2.30 15.12 -20.10
C THR A 38 -2.39 15.02 -18.57
N GLU A 39 -3.60 14.87 -18.01
CA GLU A 39 -3.79 14.53 -16.59
C GLU A 39 -2.67 13.59 -16.17
N GLU A 40 -1.74 14.04 -15.31
CA GLU A 40 -0.66 13.16 -14.87
C GLU A 40 -1.30 11.91 -14.26
N THR A 41 -1.10 10.76 -14.91
CA THR A 41 -1.65 9.49 -14.41
C THR A 41 -0.98 9.16 -13.07
N SER A 42 -1.74 9.29 -11.99
CA SER A 42 -1.34 8.86 -10.64
C SER A 42 -1.19 7.34 -10.56
N LEU A 43 -0.35 6.82 -9.66
CA LEU A 43 -0.15 5.37 -9.49
C LEU A 43 -1.46 4.62 -9.23
N ARG A 44 -2.35 5.14 -8.37
CA ARG A 44 -3.68 4.55 -8.12
C ARG A 44 -4.59 4.42 -9.35
N LYS A 45 -4.36 5.21 -10.41
CA LYS A 45 -5.11 5.16 -11.67
C LYS A 45 -4.42 4.27 -12.69
N ALA A 46 -3.09 4.23 -12.69
CA ALA A 46 -2.29 3.49 -13.66
C ALA A 46 -2.25 1.98 -13.40
N LEU A 47 -2.31 1.58 -12.13
CA LEU A 47 -2.12 0.19 -11.72
C LEU A 47 -3.46 -0.59 -11.75
N PRO A 48 -3.47 -1.86 -12.22
CA PRO A 48 -4.69 -2.68 -12.31
C PRO A 48 -5.10 -3.31 -10.98
N PHE A 49 -4.46 -2.92 -9.88
CA PHE A 49 -4.69 -3.38 -8.52
C PHE A 49 -4.46 -2.21 -7.54
N PRO A 50 -4.95 -2.30 -6.29
CA PRO A 50 -4.72 -1.26 -5.31
C PRO A 50 -3.24 -0.97 -5.07
N PHE A 51 -2.91 0.31 -4.99
CA PHE A 51 -1.59 0.80 -4.62
C PHE A 51 -1.70 1.67 -3.38
N GLY A 52 -0.98 1.28 -2.34
CA GLY A 52 -1.09 1.87 -1.01
C GLY A 52 0.21 2.40 -0.44
N ALA A 53 0.09 3.07 0.69
CA ALA A 53 1.22 3.46 1.53
C ALA A 53 0.88 3.21 3.00
N ALA A 54 1.88 2.80 3.77
CA ALA A 54 1.84 3.02 5.21
C ALA A 54 2.01 4.52 5.48
N VAL A 55 1.14 5.08 6.32
CA VAL A 55 1.10 6.51 6.54
C VAL A 55 1.34 6.86 8.00
N ASN A 56 2.09 7.95 8.18
CA ASN A 56 2.30 8.59 9.45
C ASN A 56 1.15 9.57 9.71
N ILE A 57 0.35 9.34 10.76
CA ILE A 57 -0.86 10.11 11.02
C ILE A 57 -0.53 11.57 11.35
N ASN A 58 0.58 11.83 12.04
CA ASN A 58 0.99 13.20 12.35
C ASN A 58 1.35 13.98 11.08
N LEU A 59 2.11 13.38 10.15
CA LEU A 59 2.41 14.02 8.86
C LEU A 59 1.14 14.23 8.03
N LEU A 60 0.20 13.27 8.07
CA LEU A 60 -1.09 13.39 7.40
C LEU A 60 -1.91 14.59 7.89
N LYS A 61 -1.84 14.89 9.20
CA LYS A 61 -2.49 16.05 9.83
C LYS A 61 -1.76 17.36 9.50
N THR A 62 -0.43 17.36 9.59
CA THR A 62 0.37 18.59 9.70
C THR A 62 1.08 19.02 8.42
N ARG A 63 1.35 18.11 7.47
CA ARG A 63 2.15 18.40 6.26
C ARG A 63 1.30 18.31 4.99
N VAL A 64 0.99 19.47 4.42
CA VAL A 64 0.13 19.57 3.21
C VAL A 64 0.69 18.76 2.04
N ALA A 65 1.97 18.91 1.71
CA ALA A 65 2.59 18.17 0.60
C ALA A 65 2.50 16.64 0.75
N TYR A 66 2.62 16.15 1.99
CA TYR A 66 2.45 14.73 2.33
C TYR A 66 1.01 14.28 2.08
N ARG A 67 0.05 15.00 2.66
CA ARG A 67 -1.38 14.70 2.52
C ARG A 67 -1.83 14.73 1.06
N ASP A 68 -1.43 15.75 0.30
CA ASP A 68 -1.80 15.89 -1.11
C ASP A 68 -1.24 14.75 -1.96
N LEU A 69 0.00 14.32 -1.67
CA LEU A 69 0.59 13.15 -2.32
C LEU A 69 -0.19 11.87 -1.98
N VAL A 70 -0.54 11.66 -0.70
CA VAL A 70 -1.37 10.53 -0.24
C VAL A 70 -2.73 10.51 -0.96
N VAL A 71 -3.38 11.67 -1.09
CA VAL A 71 -4.66 11.79 -1.80
C VAL A 71 -4.50 11.43 -3.27
N ARG A 72 -3.46 11.96 -3.92
CA ARG A 72 -3.25 11.82 -5.36
C ARG A 72 -2.86 10.41 -5.79
N GLU A 73 -1.91 9.78 -5.09
CA GLU A 73 -1.19 8.60 -5.63
C GLU A 73 -1.72 7.26 -5.13
N TYR A 74 -2.39 7.21 -3.98
CA TYR A 74 -2.72 5.95 -3.30
C TYR A 74 -4.23 5.74 -3.18
N ASN A 75 -4.69 4.49 -3.20
CA ASN A 75 -6.09 4.11 -2.97
C ASN A 75 -6.26 3.08 -1.82
N SER A 76 -5.17 2.77 -1.11
CA SER A 76 -5.15 1.93 0.08
C SER A 76 -4.23 2.55 1.14
N LEU A 77 -4.66 2.62 2.39
CA LEU A 77 -3.84 3.16 3.49
C LEU A 77 -3.61 2.11 4.56
N THR A 78 -2.39 2.06 5.09
CA THR A 78 -2.04 1.31 6.29
C THR A 78 -1.61 2.29 7.38
N PRO A 79 -2.14 2.26 8.61
CA PRO A 79 -1.59 3.07 9.70
C PRO A 79 -0.22 2.52 10.09
N GLU A 80 0.84 3.30 9.90
CA GLU A 80 2.22 2.87 10.17
C GLU A 80 2.40 2.35 11.61
N ASN A 81 1.77 3.05 12.58
CA ASN A 81 1.88 2.72 14.00
C ASN A 81 0.55 2.81 14.78
N ALA A 82 -0.44 3.56 14.29
CA ALA A 82 -1.62 3.92 15.09
C ALA A 82 -2.51 2.73 15.51
N MET A 83 -2.42 1.60 14.83
CA MET A 83 -3.17 0.37 15.17
C MET A 83 -2.31 -0.72 15.81
N LYS A 84 -1.03 -0.46 16.12
CA LYS A 84 -0.19 -1.42 16.88
C LYS A 84 -0.62 -1.45 18.35
N ALA A 85 -0.49 -2.60 19.00
CA ALA A 85 -1.03 -2.87 20.35
C ALA A 85 -0.67 -1.80 21.40
N SER A 86 0.59 -1.35 21.47
CA SER A 86 1.04 -0.34 22.43
C SER A 86 0.43 1.04 22.22
N VAL A 87 -0.06 1.33 21.01
CA VAL A 87 -0.69 2.61 20.66
C VAL A 87 -2.20 2.51 20.83
N ILE A 88 -2.83 1.47 20.27
CA ILE A 88 -4.29 1.34 20.23
C ILE A 88 -4.88 0.88 21.57
N HIS A 89 -4.14 0.07 22.34
CA HIS A 89 -4.60 -0.51 23.61
C HIS A 89 -3.56 -0.29 24.74
N PRO A 90 -3.25 0.96 25.11
CA PRO A 90 -2.12 1.29 25.98
C PRO A 90 -2.29 0.86 27.45
N GLN A 91 -3.52 0.63 27.92
CA GLN A 91 -3.81 0.17 29.30
C GLN A 91 -4.99 -0.80 29.27
N GLN A 92 -5.05 -1.76 30.21
CA GLN A 92 -6.01 -2.88 30.21
C GLN A 92 -7.48 -2.51 29.97
N ASN A 93 -7.93 -1.35 30.46
CA ASN A 93 -9.31 -0.89 30.33
C ASN A 93 -9.44 0.40 29.48
N THR A 94 -8.40 0.75 28.72
CA THR A 94 -8.34 1.99 27.95
C THR A 94 -7.81 1.73 26.55
N TYR A 95 -8.62 2.10 25.56
CA TYR A 95 -8.20 2.15 24.16
C TYR A 95 -8.00 3.59 23.71
N ASN A 96 -7.03 3.80 22.82
CA ASN A 96 -6.76 5.09 22.19
C ASN A 96 -7.11 5.02 20.71
N TRP A 97 -8.31 5.48 20.37
CA TRP A 97 -8.83 5.41 19.00
C TRP A 97 -8.44 6.61 18.12
N ALA A 98 -7.97 7.71 18.71
CA ALA A 98 -7.97 9.03 18.07
C ALA A 98 -7.24 9.07 16.71
N ASP A 99 -6.03 8.49 16.64
CA ASP A 99 -5.24 8.50 15.39
C ASP A 99 -5.73 7.45 14.38
N ALA A 100 -6.19 6.30 14.85
CA ALA A 100 -6.72 5.24 14.00
C ALA A 100 -8.08 5.64 13.39
N ASP A 101 -8.98 6.25 14.17
CA ASP A 101 -10.25 6.82 13.68
C ASP A 101 -10.00 7.95 12.69
N TYR A 102 -9.06 8.86 12.98
CA TYR A 102 -8.68 9.92 12.04
C TYR A 102 -8.26 9.36 10.69
N LEU A 103 -7.43 8.31 10.68
CA LEU A 103 -7.00 7.65 9.44
C LEU A 103 -8.19 7.03 8.69
N VAL A 104 -9.05 6.29 9.39
CA VAL A 104 -10.22 5.64 8.79
C VAL A 104 -11.18 6.66 8.19
N ASP A 105 -11.45 7.76 8.88
CA ASP A 105 -12.29 8.84 8.38
C ASP A 105 -11.65 9.56 7.19
N PHE A 106 -10.34 9.83 7.25
CA PHE A 106 -9.59 10.40 6.14
C PHE A 106 -9.65 9.48 4.91
N ALA A 107 -9.47 8.17 5.09
CA ALA A 107 -9.55 7.18 4.01
C ALA A 107 -10.94 7.18 3.37
N LYS A 108 -12.00 7.16 4.20
CA LYS A 108 -13.39 7.22 3.75
C LYS A 108 -13.68 8.49 2.94
N GLN A 109 -13.29 9.66 3.44
CA GLN A 109 -13.48 10.95 2.76
C GLN A 109 -12.77 11.03 1.41
N ASN A 110 -11.68 10.26 1.24
CA ASN A 110 -10.87 10.28 0.03
C ASN A 110 -11.01 9.02 -0.83
N ASN A 111 -12.06 8.22 -0.60
CA ASN A 111 -12.36 6.97 -1.32
C ASN A 111 -11.16 6.00 -1.35
N LYS A 112 -10.56 5.77 -0.19
CA LYS A 112 -9.44 4.84 0.01
C LYS A 112 -9.89 3.72 0.94
N ARG A 113 -9.45 2.50 0.69
CA ARG A 113 -9.61 1.41 1.66
C ARG A 113 -8.55 1.49 2.75
N VAL A 114 -8.82 0.89 3.90
CA VAL A 114 -7.85 0.74 5.00
C VAL A 114 -7.46 -0.73 5.15
N HIS A 115 -6.16 -0.95 5.31
CA HIS A 115 -5.59 -2.21 5.78
C HIS A 115 -5.08 -2.00 7.21
N GLY A 116 -5.68 -2.70 8.16
CA GLY A 116 -5.33 -2.58 9.57
C GLY A 116 -4.07 -3.35 9.90
N HIS A 117 -3.11 -2.69 10.57
CA HIS A 117 -1.82 -3.25 10.92
C HIS A 117 -1.46 -2.85 12.37
N THR A 118 -1.37 -3.78 13.31
CA THR A 118 -1.67 -5.23 13.24
C THR A 118 -2.29 -5.65 14.57
N LEU A 119 -3.09 -6.72 14.58
CA LEU A 119 -3.78 -7.18 15.78
C LEU A 119 -2.80 -7.87 16.74
N ILE A 120 -2.04 -8.86 16.27
CA ILE A 120 -1.12 -9.64 17.10
C ILE A 120 0.30 -9.57 16.53
N TRP A 121 1.24 -9.11 17.36
CA TRP A 121 2.66 -9.08 17.06
C TRP A 121 3.49 -9.37 18.31
N TYR A 122 4.73 -9.81 18.16
CA TYR A 122 5.65 -10.01 19.29
C TYR A 122 6.29 -8.69 19.78
N LYS A 123 6.23 -7.63 18.97
CA LYS A 123 6.73 -6.29 19.27
C LYS A 123 5.59 -5.33 19.57
N SER A 124 5.95 -4.13 20.05
CA SER A 124 5.03 -3.03 20.29
C SER A 124 3.91 -3.40 21.27
N LEU A 125 4.24 -4.19 22.30
CA LEU A 125 3.29 -4.55 23.35
C LEU A 125 3.35 -3.53 24.50
N PRO A 126 2.21 -3.09 25.04
CA PRO A 126 2.16 -2.25 26.22
C PRO A 126 2.53 -3.06 27.48
N SER A 127 3.06 -2.37 28.49
CA SER A 127 3.56 -3.02 29.71
C SER A 127 2.52 -3.88 30.41
N TRP A 128 1.26 -3.43 30.43
CA TRP A 128 0.18 -4.18 31.08
C TRP A 128 -0.09 -5.56 30.45
N ILE A 129 0.24 -5.75 29.17
CA ILE A 129 0.20 -7.07 28.53
C ILE A 129 1.45 -7.86 28.91
N THR A 130 2.64 -7.27 28.81
CA THR A 130 3.89 -8.00 29.08
C THR A 130 4.04 -8.41 30.54
N GLU A 131 3.38 -7.70 31.45
CA GLU A 131 3.40 -7.94 32.89
C GLU A 131 2.12 -8.64 33.39
N PHE A 132 1.17 -8.94 32.50
CA PHE A 132 -0.10 -9.56 32.86
C PHE A 132 0.11 -10.88 33.61
N GLN A 133 -0.65 -11.07 34.68
CA GLN A 133 -0.65 -12.29 35.47
C GLN A 133 -2.02 -12.96 35.35
N GLY A 134 -2.02 -14.26 35.09
CA GLY A 134 -3.23 -15.02 34.89
C GLY A 134 -2.92 -16.45 34.50
N ASP A 135 -3.91 -17.33 34.65
CA ASP A 135 -3.86 -18.67 34.10
C ASP A 135 -4.12 -18.67 32.58
N ALA A 136 -4.09 -19.85 31.97
CA ALA A 136 -4.30 -19.99 30.53
C ALA A 136 -5.66 -19.42 30.06
N ALA A 137 -6.71 -19.53 30.88
CA ALA A 137 -8.04 -19.00 30.54
C ALA A 137 -8.06 -17.47 30.59
N ALA A 138 -7.39 -16.85 31.56
CA ALA A 138 -7.24 -15.41 31.65
C ALA A 138 -6.44 -14.84 30.46
N TRP A 139 -5.37 -15.53 30.02
CA TRP A 139 -4.60 -15.16 28.84
C TRP A 139 -5.40 -15.28 27.55
N ASP A 140 -6.16 -16.37 27.38
CA ASP A 140 -7.05 -16.56 26.24
C ASP A 140 -8.12 -15.46 26.18
N ASN A 141 -8.71 -15.11 27.33
CA ASN A 141 -9.71 -14.04 27.42
C ASN A 141 -9.12 -12.66 27.10
N LEU A 142 -7.91 -12.34 27.59
CA LEU A 142 -7.20 -11.11 27.24
C LEU A 142 -6.97 -11.03 25.73
N PHE A 143 -6.45 -12.11 25.14
CA PHE A 143 -6.13 -12.21 23.72
C PHE A 143 -7.38 -12.03 22.85
N LYS A 144 -8.45 -12.77 23.17
CA LYS A 144 -9.76 -12.67 22.52
C LYS A 144 -10.33 -11.25 22.63
N THR A 145 -10.35 -10.69 23.84
CA THR A 145 -10.91 -9.36 24.09
C THR A 145 -10.15 -8.27 23.34
N HIS A 146 -8.82 -8.34 23.30
CA HIS A 146 -7.98 -7.41 22.54
C HIS A 146 -8.34 -7.42 21.05
N ILE A 147 -8.38 -8.61 20.43
CA ILE A 147 -8.71 -8.77 19.01
C ILE A 147 -10.14 -8.30 18.72
N GLN A 148 -11.12 -8.83 19.47
CA GLN A 148 -12.53 -8.59 19.16
C GLN A 148 -12.93 -7.14 19.41
N THR A 149 -12.37 -6.47 20.42
CA THR A 149 -12.68 -5.05 20.67
C THR A 149 -12.18 -4.17 19.52
N ILE A 150 -10.94 -4.38 19.06
CA ILE A 150 -10.36 -3.59 17.96
C ILE A 150 -11.09 -3.86 16.65
N VAL A 151 -11.30 -5.13 16.29
CA VAL A 151 -11.97 -5.49 15.03
C VAL A 151 -13.43 -5.02 15.03
N THR A 152 -14.14 -5.15 16.16
CA THR A 152 -15.54 -4.68 16.27
C THR A 152 -15.65 -3.16 16.13
N HIS A 153 -14.74 -2.39 16.73
CA HIS A 153 -14.73 -0.92 16.62
C HIS A 153 -14.61 -0.44 15.16
N PHE A 154 -13.81 -1.15 14.37
CA PHE A 154 -13.56 -0.84 12.95
C PHE A 154 -14.40 -1.65 11.96
N LYS A 155 -15.37 -2.42 12.44
CA LYS A 155 -16.22 -3.30 11.62
C LYS A 155 -16.84 -2.56 10.43
N GLY A 156 -16.68 -3.12 9.24
CA GLY A 156 -17.18 -2.52 7.99
C GLY A 156 -16.47 -1.23 7.54
N LYS A 157 -15.44 -0.78 8.26
CA LYS A 157 -14.63 0.40 7.91
C LYS A 157 -13.21 0.04 7.47
N VAL A 158 -12.65 -1.04 8.02
CA VAL A 158 -11.34 -1.59 7.65
C VAL A 158 -11.56 -2.80 6.74
N ALA A 159 -10.96 -2.78 5.55
CA ALA A 159 -11.21 -3.78 4.51
C ALA A 159 -10.44 -5.09 4.75
N SER A 160 -9.31 -5.02 5.44
CA SER A 160 -8.50 -6.19 5.79
C SER A 160 -7.61 -5.93 6.99
N TRP A 161 -7.16 -7.00 7.64
CA TRP A 161 -6.26 -6.95 8.79
C TRP A 161 -5.05 -7.85 8.59
N ASP A 162 -3.88 -7.35 8.96
CA ASP A 162 -2.79 -8.21 9.43
C ASP A 162 -3.18 -8.73 10.81
N VAL A 163 -3.70 -9.96 10.86
CA VAL A 163 -4.16 -10.58 12.09
C VAL A 163 -2.97 -11.00 12.95
N VAL A 164 -1.99 -11.64 12.34
CA VAL A 164 -0.75 -12.02 12.99
C VAL A 164 0.42 -11.57 12.14
N ASN A 165 1.33 -10.82 12.75
CA ASN A 165 2.55 -10.32 12.13
C ASN A 165 3.79 -11.06 12.65
N GLU A 166 4.69 -11.45 11.75
CA GLU A 166 6.05 -11.94 12.04
C GLU A 166 6.15 -13.12 13.03
N ALA A 167 5.20 -14.05 12.97
CA ALA A 167 5.19 -15.23 13.85
C ALA A 167 6.28 -16.27 13.52
N ILE A 168 6.91 -16.20 12.34
CA ILE A 168 8.01 -17.09 11.97
C ILE A 168 9.35 -16.38 12.22
N ALA A 169 10.28 -17.07 12.87
CA ALA A 169 11.65 -16.63 13.08
C ALA A 169 12.50 -16.83 11.81
N ASP A 170 13.69 -16.23 11.76
CA ASP A 170 14.53 -16.24 10.56
C ASP A 170 15.05 -17.65 10.20
N ASP A 171 15.11 -18.54 11.19
CA ASP A 171 15.46 -19.96 11.03
C ASP A 171 14.27 -20.85 10.61
N GLY A 172 13.07 -20.27 10.45
CA GLY A 172 11.84 -20.98 10.08
C GLY A 172 11.07 -21.59 11.25
N THR A 173 11.51 -21.41 12.50
CA THR A 173 10.75 -21.86 13.67
C THR A 173 9.63 -20.87 14.04
N LEU A 174 8.68 -21.30 14.89
CA LEU A 174 7.77 -20.34 15.54
C LEU A 174 8.59 -19.42 16.42
N ARG A 175 8.41 -18.11 16.22
CA ARG A 175 9.12 -17.09 16.98
C ARG A 175 8.77 -17.18 18.47
N PRO A 176 9.77 -17.28 19.36
CA PRO A 176 9.54 -17.14 20.80
C PRO A 176 8.93 -15.78 21.11
N CYS A 177 7.73 -15.78 21.70
CA CYS A 177 7.01 -14.58 22.09
C CYS A 177 6.03 -14.89 23.23
N ILE A 178 5.53 -13.85 23.89
CA ILE A 178 4.60 -13.98 25.02
C ILE A 178 3.32 -14.74 24.63
N TRP A 179 2.82 -14.57 23.41
CA TRP A 179 1.63 -15.27 22.93
C TRP A 179 1.87 -16.78 22.82
N LEU A 180 3.00 -17.17 22.24
CA LEU A 180 3.41 -18.58 22.18
C LEU A 180 3.62 -19.17 23.58
N GLU A 181 4.26 -18.43 24.49
CA GLU A 181 4.53 -18.87 25.85
C GLU A 181 3.24 -19.08 26.66
N LYS A 182 2.30 -18.14 26.58
CA LYS A 182 1.14 -18.08 27.47
C LYS A 182 -0.10 -18.80 26.93
N ILE A 183 -0.25 -18.87 25.61
CA ILE A 183 -1.42 -19.48 24.94
C ILE A 183 -1.03 -20.79 24.24
N GLY A 184 0.23 -20.95 23.83
CA GLY A 184 0.70 -22.08 23.04
C GLY A 184 0.63 -21.84 21.52
N PRO A 185 1.12 -22.79 20.70
CA PRO A 185 1.29 -22.61 19.25
C PRO A 185 0.00 -22.30 18.49
N ASP A 186 -1.15 -22.70 19.04
CA ASP A 186 -2.47 -22.45 18.46
C ASP A 186 -2.94 -20.98 18.57
N TYR A 187 -2.18 -20.09 19.21
CA TYR A 187 -2.53 -18.66 19.30
C TYR A 187 -2.76 -18.02 17.93
N ILE A 188 -2.04 -18.47 16.89
CA ILE A 188 -2.19 -17.97 15.52
C ILE A 188 -3.58 -18.33 15.00
N ALA A 189 -3.97 -19.61 15.05
CA ALA A 189 -5.29 -20.07 14.61
C ALA A 189 -6.42 -19.37 15.37
N LYS A 190 -6.29 -19.24 16.69
CA LYS A 190 -7.23 -18.50 17.54
C LYS A 190 -7.38 -17.04 17.13
N ALA A 191 -6.27 -16.38 16.77
CA ALA A 191 -6.32 -14.98 16.36
C ALA A 191 -7.21 -14.76 15.13
N PHE A 192 -7.05 -15.62 14.12
CA PHE A 192 -7.87 -15.59 12.91
C PHE A 192 -9.34 -15.90 13.21
N GLN A 193 -9.62 -16.89 14.07
CA GLN A 193 -10.99 -17.20 14.49
C GLN A 193 -11.65 -16.00 15.19
N TYR A 194 -10.99 -15.42 16.19
CA TYR A 194 -11.55 -14.28 16.93
C TYR A 194 -11.72 -13.03 16.06
N ALA A 195 -10.79 -12.77 15.13
CA ALA A 195 -10.93 -11.68 14.18
C ALA A 195 -12.14 -11.90 13.25
N HIS A 196 -12.31 -13.11 12.71
CA HIS A 196 -13.42 -13.45 11.84
C HIS A 196 -14.77 -13.41 12.56
N GLU A 197 -14.83 -13.87 13.83
CA GLU A 197 -16.04 -13.76 14.67
C GLU A 197 -16.49 -12.30 14.85
N ALA A 198 -15.54 -11.37 15.02
CA ALA A 198 -15.84 -9.95 15.20
C ALA A 198 -16.30 -9.28 13.90
N ASP A 199 -15.59 -9.50 12.79
CA ASP A 199 -15.96 -9.00 11.47
C ASP A 199 -15.75 -10.07 10.37
N PRO A 200 -16.82 -10.81 10.01
CA PRO A 200 -16.74 -11.83 8.96
C PRO A 200 -16.43 -11.28 7.56
N ASP A 201 -16.69 -9.99 7.32
CA ASP A 201 -16.52 -9.37 6.00
C ASP A 201 -15.08 -8.88 5.76
N ALA A 202 -14.29 -8.71 6.84
CA ALA A 202 -12.90 -8.29 6.74
C ALA A 202 -12.00 -9.42 6.20
N LEU A 203 -11.13 -9.10 5.25
CA LEU A 203 -10.12 -10.05 4.78
C LEU A 203 -8.98 -10.18 5.79
N LEU A 204 -8.56 -11.40 6.09
CA LEU A 204 -7.63 -11.70 7.19
C LEU A 204 -6.30 -12.20 6.61
N PHE A 205 -5.22 -11.51 6.96
CA PHE A 205 -3.87 -11.74 6.45
C PHE A 205 -2.95 -12.21 7.55
N TYR A 206 -2.05 -13.12 7.17
CA TYR A 206 -0.80 -13.35 7.88
C TYR A 206 0.30 -12.57 7.18
N ASN A 207 1.07 -11.74 7.90
CA ASN A 207 2.10 -10.86 7.33
C ASN A 207 3.48 -11.17 7.92
N ASP A 208 4.51 -11.22 7.08
CA ASP A 208 5.90 -11.44 7.54
C ASP A 208 6.94 -10.92 6.54
N TYR A 209 8.14 -10.63 7.04
CA TYR A 209 9.33 -10.32 6.25
C TYR A 209 10.18 -11.55 5.94
N GLY A 210 11.11 -11.41 5.01
CA GLY A 210 12.26 -12.29 4.84
C GLY A 210 12.02 -13.57 4.02
N HIS A 211 10.80 -13.73 3.51
CA HIS A 211 10.45 -14.73 2.50
C HIS A 211 11.23 -14.54 1.18
N GLU A 212 11.76 -13.34 0.92
CA GLU A 212 12.62 -12.98 -0.20
C GLU A 212 14.12 -13.19 0.06
N TYR A 213 14.56 -13.48 1.29
CA TYR A 213 15.99 -13.71 1.56
C TYR A 213 16.44 -15.15 1.32
N GLY A 214 15.52 -16.12 1.43
CA GLY A 214 15.87 -17.53 1.25
C GLY A 214 14.70 -18.49 1.38
N PRO A 215 14.91 -19.78 1.06
CA PRO A 215 13.85 -20.77 1.06
C PRO A 215 13.38 -21.17 2.47
N THR A 216 14.22 -21.07 3.50
CA THR A 216 13.92 -21.54 4.86
C THR A 216 12.68 -20.87 5.45
N LYS A 217 12.74 -19.55 5.64
CA LYS A 217 11.61 -18.80 6.22
C LYS A 217 10.38 -18.82 5.29
N ARG A 218 10.60 -18.74 3.97
CA ARG A 218 9.53 -18.86 2.98
C ARG A 218 8.77 -20.19 3.08
N GLY A 219 9.49 -21.30 3.23
CA GLY A 219 8.90 -22.63 3.42
C GLY A 219 8.06 -22.70 4.69
N ALA A 220 8.62 -22.25 5.82
CA ALA A 220 7.90 -22.24 7.09
C ALA A 220 6.62 -21.40 7.07
N ILE A 221 6.63 -20.25 6.39
CA ILE A 221 5.42 -19.42 6.18
C ILE A 221 4.36 -20.21 5.39
N LEU A 222 4.76 -20.91 4.32
CA LEU A 222 3.83 -21.72 3.52
C LEU A 222 3.26 -22.90 4.31
N ASP A 223 4.09 -23.55 5.12
CA ASP A 223 3.66 -24.65 5.98
C ASP A 223 2.63 -24.16 7.00
N LEU A 224 2.86 -23.01 7.63
CA LEU A 224 1.89 -22.36 8.52
C LEU A 224 0.57 -22.08 7.78
N ILE A 225 0.62 -21.45 6.60
CA ILE A 225 -0.59 -21.13 5.84
C ILE A 225 -1.35 -22.41 5.44
N ASN A 226 -0.64 -23.45 5.00
CA ASN A 226 -1.26 -24.70 4.62
C ASN A 226 -1.90 -25.40 5.81
N ASP A 227 -1.28 -25.37 7.00
CA ASP A 227 -1.90 -25.86 8.24
C ASP A 227 -3.20 -25.13 8.55
N LEU A 228 -3.17 -23.79 8.57
CA LEU A 228 -4.37 -22.97 8.83
C LEU A 228 -5.51 -23.30 7.85
N LYS A 229 -5.19 -23.44 6.56
CA LYS A 229 -6.18 -23.83 5.54
C LYS A 229 -6.72 -25.25 5.74
N ASN A 230 -5.86 -26.21 6.04
CA ASN A 230 -6.25 -27.61 6.28
C ASN A 230 -7.14 -27.75 7.52
N ARG A 231 -6.96 -26.86 8.50
CA ARG A 231 -7.79 -26.76 9.70
C ARG A 231 -9.03 -25.86 9.52
N HIS A 232 -9.29 -25.39 8.30
CA HIS A 232 -10.41 -24.49 7.98
C HIS A 232 -10.42 -23.18 8.79
N ILE A 233 -9.25 -22.68 9.17
CA ILE A 233 -9.10 -21.37 9.80
C ILE A 233 -9.33 -20.28 8.73
N PRO A 234 -10.05 -19.18 9.03
CA PRO A 234 -10.41 -18.14 8.06
C PRO A 234 -9.22 -17.25 7.69
N VAL A 235 -8.24 -17.80 6.98
CA VAL A 235 -7.12 -17.05 6.38
C VAL A 235 -7.44 -16.74 4.92
N HIS A 236 -7.43 -15.45 4.58
CA HIS A 236 -7.86 -14.96 3.26
C HIS A 236 -6.69 -14.49 2.39
N GLY A 237 -5.56 -14.18 3.02
CA GLY A 237 -4.39 -13.67 2.30
C GLY A 237 -3.07 -13.81 3.04
N ILE A 238 -1.99 -13.55 2.30
CA ILE A 238 -0.61 -13.53 2.78
C ILE A 238 -0.01 -12.17 2.45
N GLY A 239 0.49 -11.50 3.49
CA GLY A 239 1.26 -10.28 3.42
C GLY A 239 2.74 -10.60 3.26
N LEU A 240 3.32 -10.08 2.20
CA LEU A 240 4.74 -10.09 1.94
C LEU A 240 5.26 -8.69 2.28
N GLN A 241 5.88 -8.49 3.45
CA GLN A 241 6.40 -7.16 3.81
C GLN A 241 7.30 -6.61 2.69
N MET A 242 8.25 -7.42 2.19
CA MET A 242 9.12 -7.06 1.06
C MET A 242 10.03 -5.86 1.36
N HIS A 243 10.54 -5.78 2.60
CA HIS A 243 11.65 -4.91 2.97
C HIS A 243 12.94 -5.40 2.32
N THR A 244 13.19 -4.98 1.09
CA THR A 244 14.25 -5.54 0.25
C THR A 244 15.36 -4.51 -0.04
N ARG A 245 16.26 -4.87 -0.94
CA ARG A 245 17.42 -4.05 -1.30
C ARG A 245 17.68 -4.07 -2.81
N TYR A 246 18.31 -3.02 -3.32
CA TYR A 246 18.55 -2.85 -4.76
C TYR A 246 19.36 -4.02 -5.37
N ASN A 247 20.26 -4.63 -4.59
CA ASN A 247 21.08 -5.76 -4.99
C ASN A 247 20.48 -7.14 -4.64
N MET A 248 19.21 -7.20 -4.23
CA MET A 248 18.51 -8.47 -4.03
C MET A 248 18.41 -9.23 -5.36
N ALA A 249 18.70 -10.52 -5.35
CA ALA A 249 18.58 -11.35 -6.54
C ALA A 249 17.12 -11.45 -7.01
N ASP A 250 16.90 -11.20 -8.30
CA ASP A 250 15.57 -11.24 -8.92
C ASP A 250 14.90 -12.61 -8.75
N ASN A 251 15.66 -13.70 -8.85
CA ASN A 251 15.12 -15.05 -8.62
C ASN A 251 14.57 -15.21 -7.20
N ASN A 252 15.19 -14.60 -6.20
CA ASN A 252 14.69 -14.70 -4.83
C ASN A 252 13.35 -13.97 -4.66
N LEU A 253 13.23 -12.75 -5.23
CA LEU A 253 11.99 -11.97 -5.25
C LEU A 253 10.89 -12.69 -6.03
N ALA A 254 11.21 -13.26 -7.19
CA ALA A 254 10.26 -14.04 -7.98
C ALA A 254 9.77 -15.26 -7.21
N ASN A 255 10.66 -16.00 -6.56
CA ASN A 255 10.25 -17.15 -5.76
C ASN A 255 9.40 -16.74 -4.55
N ALA A 256 9.74 -15.65 -3.87
CA ALA A 256 8.92 -15.07 -2.81
C ALA A 256 7.46 -14.83 -3.26
N ILE A 257 7.27 -14.16 -4.39
CA ILE A 257 5.95 -13.80 -4.92
C ILE A 257 5.22 -15.03 -5.50
N ASN A 258 5.91 -15.86 -6.28
CA ASN A 258 5.28 -16.96 -7.01
C ASN A 258 4.95 -18.16 -6.12
N THR A 259 5.73 -18.45 -5.08
CA THR A 259 5.44 -19.61 -4.23
C THR A 259 4.17 -19.38 -3.40
N VAL A 260 3.95 -18.17 -2.87
CA VAL A 260 2.70 -17.89 -2.14
C VAL A 260 1.47 -17.89 -3.03
N ALA A 261 1.62 -17.66 -4.34
CA ALA A 261 0.51 -17.75 -5.30
C ALA A 261 -0.07 -19.15 -5.41
N GLN A 262 0.74 -20.20 -5.17
CA GLN A 262 0.30 -21.59 -5.18
C GLN A 262 -0.74 -21.90 -4.08
N THR A 263 -0.83 -21.06 -3.04
CA THR A 263 -1.84 -21.22 -1.99
C THR A 263 -3.25 -20.89 -2.46
N GLY A 264 -3.42 -20.19 -3.59
CA GLY A 264 -4.70 -19.68 -4.08
C GLY A 264 -5.27 -18.50 -3.27
N LEU A 265 -4.59 -18.07 -2.21
CA LEU A 265 -4.99 -16.93 -1.38
C LEU A 265 -4.68 -15.60 -2.06
N LYS A 266 -5.23 -14.53 -1.50
CA LYS A 266 -4.86 -13.16 -1.88
C LYS A 266 -3.43 -12.85 -1.45
N ILE A 267 -2.70 -12.12 -2.27
CA ILE A 267 -1.31 -11.72 -2.03
C ILE A 267 -1.26 -10.21 -1.93
N HIS A 268 -0.68 -9.72 -0.84
CA HIS A 268 -0.40 -8.31 -0.62
C HIS A 268 1.12 -8.15 -0.52
N ILE A 269 1.74 -7.35 -1.39
CA ILE A 269 3.08 -6.83 -1.07
C ILE A 269 2.84 -5.67 -0.10
N ALA A 270 3.03 -5.90 1.19
CA ALA A 270 2.42 -5.12 2.25
C ALA A 270 3.25 -3.91 2.71
N GLU A 271 4.58 -3.97 2.58
CA GLU A 271 5.50 -3.01 3.20
C GLU A 271 6.71 -2.69 2.29
N LEU A 272 6.46 -2.56 0.98
CA LEU A 272 7.54 -2.46 -0.01
C LEU A 272 8.40 -1.22 0.23
N ASP A 273 9.67 -1.46 0.45
CA ASP A 273 10.74 -0.48 0.37
C ASP A 273 12.00 -1.15 -0.18
N ILE A 274 12.87 -0.37 -0.84
CA ILE A 274 14.06 -0.91 -1.51
C ILE A 274 15.27 -0.13 -1.03
N ALA A 275 15.92 -0.66 0.01
CA ALA A 275 17.13 -0.07 0.57
C ALA A 275 18.22 0.02 -0.50
N ILE A 276 18.81 1.20 -0.66
CA ILE A 276 19.91 1.44 -1.60
C ILE A 276 21.27 1.53 -0.92
N ASN A 277 21.29 1.62 0.42
CA ASN A 277 22.51 1.61 1.23
C ASN A 277 22.58 0.39 2.19
N PRO A 278 22.35 -0.86 1.75
CA PRO A 278 22.31 -2.01 2.64
C PRO A 278 23.60 -2.22 3.44
N ASP A 279 24.74 -1.76 2.92
CA ASP A 279 26.08 -1.91 3.50
C ASP A 279 26.46 -0.80 4.50
N ASN A 280 25.52 0.11 4.83
CA ASN A 280 25.70 1.15 5.85
C ASN A 280 26.87 2.11 5.57
N LEU A 281 26.99 2.57 4.33
CA LEU A 281 28.02 3.53 3.91
C LEU A 281 27.57 4.95 4.24
N GLN A 282 28.19 5.58 5.23
CA GLN A 282 27.81 6.92 5.72
C GLN A 282 28.01 8.03 4.69
N ALA A 283 29.03 7.91 3.84
CA ALA A 283 29.36 8.89 2.81
C ALA A 283 28.61 8.64 1.49
N LEU A 284 27.70 7.65 1.44
CA LEU A 284 26.95 7.37 0.22
C LEU A 284 26.06 8.57 -0.13
N THR A 285 26.03 8.92 -1.40
CA THR A 285 25.12 9.91 -1.96
C THR A 285 24.21 9.24 -2.98
N PHE A 286 22.96 9.69 -3.06
CA PHE A 286 22.04 9.19 -4.08
C PHE A 286 22.50 9.64 -5.46
N SER A 287 22.82 8.68 -6.32
CA SER A 287 23.33 8.93 -7.67
C SER A 287 22.33 8.47 -8.74
N PRO A 288 22.41 8.99 -9.98
CA PRO A 288 21.59 8.50 -11.08
C PRO A 288 21.70 6.99 -11.32
N ALA A 289 22.88 6.40 -11.07
CA ALA A 289 23.09 4.95 -11.21
C ALA A 289 22.30 4.15 -10.15
N LEU A 290 22.32 4.59 -8.89
CA LEU A 290 21.52 3.97 -7.83
C LEU A 290 20.02 4.16 -8.09
N ALA A 291 19.62 5.33 -8.58
CA ALA A 291 18.23 5.61 -8.94
C ALA A 291 17.72 4.67 -10.05
N GLU A 292 18.56 4.40 -11.05
CA GLU A 292 18.23 3.45 -12.13
C GLU A 292 18.14 2.01 -11.60
N GLN A 293 19.08 1.57 -10.76
CA GLN A 293 19.02 0.25 -10.14
C GLN A 293 17.76 0.06 -9.30
N GLN A 294 17.39 1.08 -8.52
CA GLN A 294 16.14 1.07 -7.75
C GLN A 294 14.92 1.03 -8.68
N SER A 295 14.91 1.81 -9.77
CA SER A 295 13.85 1.79 -10.79
C SER A 295 13.65 0.40 -11.39
N GLN A 296 14.73 -0.24 -11.81
CA GLN A 296 14.66 -1.61 -12.36
C GLN A 296 14.16 -2.61 -11.31
N LYS A 297 14.51 -2.43 -10.03
CA LYS A 297 14.01 -3.31 -8.95
C LYS A 297 12.50 -3.15 -8.72
N TYR A 298 12.00 -1.92 -8.66
CA TYR A 298 10.55 -1.66 -8.59
C TYR A 298 9.83 -2.26 -9.80
N LYS A 299 10.36 -2.04 -11.01
CA LYS A 299 9.81 -2.61 -12.24
C LYS A 299 9.72 -4.13 -12.18
N PHE A 300 10.79 -4.79 -11.74
CA PHE A 300 10.84 -6.24 -11.61
C PHE A 300 9.77 -6.78 -10.66
N ILE A 301 9.67 -6.18 -9.46
CA ILE A 301 8.70 -6.59 -8.43
C ILE A 301 7.27 -6.38 -8.94
N VAL A 302 6.97 -5.19 -9.48
CA VAL A 302 5.62 -4.86 -9.97
C VAL A 302 5.24 -5.74 -11.16
N LYS A 303 6.16 -6.01 -12.09
CA LYS A 303 5.94 -6.92 -13.22
C LYS A 303 5.64 -8.34 -12.76
N THR A 304 6.42 -8.84 -11.81
CA THR A 304 6.23 -10.17 -11.24
C THR A 304 4.88 -10.28 -10.55
N TYR A 305 4.52 -9.28 -9.73
CA TYR A 305 3.22 -9.22 -9.07
C TYR A 305 2.06 -9.09 -10.06
N ASN A 306 2.20 -8.29 -11.11
CA ASN A 306 1.15 -8.07 -12.10
C ASN A 306 0.82 -9.35 -12.89
N ALA A 307 1.80 -10.24 -13.07
CA ALA A 307 1.62 -11.53 -13.73
C ALA A 307 0.79 -12.55 -12.92
N LEU A 308 0.51 -12.27 -11.64
CA LEU A 308 -0.35 -13.11 -10.82
C LEU A 308 -1.83 -13.08 -11.28
N PRO A 309 -2.61 -14.14 -10.99
CA PRO A 309 -4.05 -14.16 -11.25
C PRO A 309 -4.77 -12.96 -10.62
N ALA A 310 -5.69 -12.36 -11.37
CA ALA A 310 -6.37 -11.11 -10.98
C ALA A 310 -7.08 -11.20 -9.62
N ASN A 311 -7.68 -12.35 -9.29
CA ASN A 311 -8.37 -12.58 -8.02
C ASN A 311 -7.43 -12.68 -6.80
N GLN A 312 -6.14 -12.95 -7.02
CA GLN A 312 -5.12 -13.00 -5.98
C GLN A 312 -4.42 -11.66 -5.76
N LYS A 313 -4.54 -10.69 -6.67
CA LYS A 313 -3.87 -9.39 -6.54
C LYS A 313 -4.60 -8.46 -5.56
N PHE A 314 -4.29 -8.57 -4.26
CA PHE A 314 -4.85 -7.67 -3.24
C PHE A 314 -4.33 -6.23 -3.35
N GLY A 315 -3.06 -6.05 -3.69
CA GLY A 315 -2.41 -4.75 -3.88
C GLY A 315 -0.92 -4.78 -3.55
N ILE A 316 -0.28 -3.64 -3.79
CA ILE A 316 1.09 -3.32 -3.35
C ILE A 316 0.99 -2.09 -2.45
N THR A 317 1.62 -2.11 -1.30
CA THR A 317 1.74 -0.98 -0.36
C THR A 317 3.21 -0.67 -0.17
N THR A 318 3.61 0.60 -0.27
CA THR A 318 4.95 1.04 0.14
C THR A 318 5.00 1.27 1.64
N TRP A 319 6.11 0.94 2.31
CA TRP A 319 6.26 1.27 3.73
C TRP A 319 6.78 2.70 3.88
N ASN A 320 5.86 3.61 4.21
CA ASN A 320 5.98 5.07 4.14
C ASN A 320 5.71 5.64 2.72
N VAL A 321 5.61 6.97 2.64
CA VAL A 321 5.19 7.69 1.42
C VAL A 321 6.39 8.17 0.61
N GLY A 322 7.38 8.80 1.25
CA GLY A 322 8.60 9.26 0.59
C GLY A 322 9.83 9.10 1.48
N ASP A 323 11.00 9.36 0.93
CA ASP A 323 12.27 9.13 1.62
C ASP A 323 12.38 9.92 2.94
N ALA A 324 11.71 11.08 3.06
CA ALA A 324 11.72 11.90 4.27
C ALA A 324 11.00 11.26 5.47
N ASP A 325 10.09 10.31 5.24
CA ASP A 325 9.33 9.63 6.29
C ASP A 325 9.64 8.13 6.38
N SER A 326 10.68 7.66 5.69
CA SER A 326 11.11 6.27 5.81
C SER A 326 11.69 5.98 7.19
N TRP A 327 11.36 4.81 7.73
CA TRP A 327 11.95 4.27 8.95
C TRP A 327 13.45 3.89 8.81
N ILE A 328 13.90 3.54 7.59
CA ILE A 328 15.23 2.94 7.35
C ILE A 328 16.38 3.84 7.82
N PRO A 329 16.44 5.15 7.46
CA PRO A 329 17.55 5.99 7.89
C PRO A 329 17.67 6.10 9.42
N GLY A 330 16.54 6.22 10.12
CA GLY A 330 16.50 6.31 11.58
C GLY A 330 16.90 5.00 12.26
N THR A 331 16.38 3.86 11.78
CA THR A 331 16.66 2.55 12.38
C THR A 331 18.10 2.09 12.17
N TYR A 332 18.67 2.28 10.99
CA TYR A 332 20.03 1.84 10.67
C TYR A 332 21.09 2.92 10.86
N ASN A 333 20.68 4.13 11.27
CA ASN A 333 21.54 5.30 11.45
C ASN A 333 22.44 5.54 10.23
N ARG A 334 21.83 5.65 9.04
CA ARG A 334 22.53 5.79 7.75
C ARG A 334 21.71 6.58 6.74
N PRO A 335 22.31 7.24 5.74
CA PRO A 335 21.53 7.77 4.62
C PRO A 335 20.95 6.61 3.80
N ASP A 336 19.67 6.70 3.45
CA ASP A 336 19.00 5.77 2.55
C ASP A 336 17.85 6.50 1.83
N TRP A 337 17.42 5.98 0.69
CA TRP A 337 16.39 6.59 -0.16
C TRP A 337 15.48 5.50 -0.75
N PRO A 338 14.69 4.79 0.07
CA PRO A 338 14.14 3.51 -0.34
C PRO A 338 12.81 3.57 -1.11
N LEU A 339 12.22 4.77 -1.26
CA LEU A 339 10.84 4.96 -1.71
C LEU A 339 10.74 5.62 -3.10
N PRO A 340 9.56 5.59 -3.76
CA PRO A 340 9.40 6.17 -5.10
C PRO A 340 9.31 7.71 -5.11
N PHE A 341 9.24 8.34 -3.94
CA PHE A 341 9.24 9.79 -3.78
C PHE A 341 10.40 10.24 -2.89
N ASP A 342 11.03 11.37 -3.23
CA ASP A 342 12.17 11.92 -2.48
C ASP A 342 11.74 12.63 -1.19
N GLY A 343 12.69 13.27 -0.51
CA GLY A 343 12.46 13.98 0.74
C GLY A 343 11.54 15.21 0.64
N ASP A 344 11.32 15.70 -0.59
CA ASP A 344 10.40 16.80 -0.91
C ASP A 344 9.11 16.29 -1.56
N TYR A 345 8.88 14.98 -1.51
CA TYR A 345 7.71 14.30 -2.08
C TYR A 345 7.58 14.45 -3.60
N LYS A 346 8.71 14.58 -4.31
CA LYS A 346 8.78 14.56 -5.78
C LYS A 346 9.10 13.17 -6.30
N LYS A 347 8.63 12.87 -7.51
CA LYS A 347 8.80 11.55 -8.15
C LYS A 347 10.29 11.27 -8.38
N LYS A 348 10.75 10.09 -7.97
CA LYS A 348 12.07 9.54 -8.34
C LYS A 348 11.95 8.63 -9.57
N PRO A 349 13.06 8.23 -10.22
CA PRO A 349 13.03 7.22 -11.30
C PRO A 349 12.30 5.92 -10.91
N ALA A 350 12.34 5.53 -9.64
CA ALA A 350 11.55 4.44 -9.07
C ALA A 350 10.04 4.52 -9.38
N TYR A 351 9.46 5.73 -9.42
CA TYR A 351 8.06 5.94 -9.84
C TYR A 351 7.82 5.42 -11.27
N GLN A 352 8.74 5.70 -12.19
CA GLN A 352 8.64 5.23 -13.57
C GLN A 352 8.82 3.70 -13.65
N GLY A 353 9.72 3.13 -12.83
CA GLY A 353 9.86 1.69 -12.70
C GLY A 353 8.55 1.00 -12.32
N ILE A 354 7.79 1.57 -11.37
CA ILE A 354 6.46 1.06 -10.99
C ILE A 354 5.50 1.09 -12.19
N LEU A 355 5.41 2.21 -12.92
CA LEU A 355 4.54 2.32 -14.09
C LEU A 355 4.93 1.34 -15.20
N ASP A 356 6.23 1.12 -15.42
CA ASP A 356 6.74 0.21 -16.43
C ASP A 356 6.53 -1.26 -16.07
N GLY A 357 6.29 -1.57 -14.79
CA GLY A 357 5.98 -2.93 -14.34
C GLY A 357 4.58 -3.41 -14.73
N VAL A 358 3.66 -2.50 -15.08
CA VAL A 358 2.29 -2.86 -15.49
C VAL A 358 2.02 -2.75 -16.99
N LYS A 359 3.02 -2.28 -17.76
CA LYS A 359 3.04 -2.36 -19.22
C LYS A 359 3.47 -3.76 -19.65
#